data_AF-A0A3D2Q5Q4-F1
#
_entry.id   AF-A0A3D2Q5Q4-F1
#
_cell.length_a   1.000
_cell.length_b   1.000
_cell.length_c   1.000
_cell.angle_alpha   90.00
_cell.angle_beta   90.00
_cell.angle_gamma   90.00
#
_symmetry.space_group_name_H-M   'P 1'
#
loop_
_entity.id
_entity.type
_entity.pdbx_description
1 polymer ?
#
loop_
_entity_poly.entity_id
_entity_poly.type
_entity_poly.pdbx_seq_one_letter_code
_entity_poly.pdbx_strand_id
1 'polypeptide(L)'
;MLLLFSLLFCFACAQEPSALYLTFLHDPATSMTIQWHSEKEGDSELLFGEAASSERRPARGHSRRLPFLDLAIHTLELLSLKPDTLYSFHFPDNPDRSYTFRTLPQRLTREVRFVVGGDAYFSFSLFHRMNQTVARLNPDFAVIGGDIAYTAGRLNFLKGKSDPLTRWLTFFHTVTADFTTPSGRIIPIVPVAGNHDVSKKERQQARGALLFDFFAFPRQTLSYRQLDLGNYASLLLLDTGHYAPIEGPQTLWLEAALLSRKHLP
;
A
#
# COMPACT_ATOMS: atom_id res chain seq x y z
N MET A 1 14.36 -42.89 -39.83
CA MET A 1 14.17 -42.67 -38.38
C MET A 1 13.78 -41.21 -38.20
N LEU A 2 12.47 -40.91 -38.20
CA LEU A 2 11.97 -39.54 -38.01
C LEU A 2 11.99 -39.22 -36.51
N LEU A 3 12.80 -38.25 -36.09
CA LEU A 3 12.77 -37.69 -34.75
C LEU A 3 11.63 -36.68 -34.65
N LEU A 4 10.55 -37.06 -33.96
CA LEU A 4 9.50 -36.16 -33.50
C LEU A 4 10.09 -35.29 -32.37
N PHE A 5 10.30 -34.00 -32.62
CA PHE A 5 10.53 -33.02 -31.57
C PHE A 5 9.19 -32.70 -30.91
N SER A 6 8.95 -33.28 -29.73
CA SER A 6 7.85 -32.87 -28.85
C SER A 6 8.22 -31.53 -28.22
N LEU A 7 7.63 -30.45 -28.72
CA LEU A 7 7.63 -29.16 -28.05
C LEU A 7 6.72 -29.27 -26.82
N LEU A 8 7.32 -29.57 -25.67
CA LEU A 8 6.70 -29.36 -24.37
C LEU A 8 6.51 -27.85 -24.18
N PHE A 9 5.33 -27.35 -24.52
CA PHE A 9 4.85 -26.07 -24.02
C PHE A 9 4.64 -26.22 -22.52
N CYS A 10 5.66 -25.87 -21.75
CA CYS A 10 5.52 -25.65 -20.32
C CYS A 10 4.68 -24.36 -20.18
N PHE A 11 3.37 -24.50 -20.00
CA PHE A 11 2.56 -23.41 -19.49
C PHE A 11 3.04 -23.15 -18.07
N ALA A 12 3.94 -22.18 -17.91
CA ALA A 12 4.14 -21.57 -16.61
C ALA A 12 2.77 -20.98 -16.23
N CYS A 13 2.10 -21.59 -15.26
CA CYS A 13 0.90 -21.01 -14.69
C CYS A 13 1.32 -19.65 -14.13
N ALA A 14 0.77 -18.56 -14.65
CA ALA A 14 1.06 -17.23 -14.16
C ALA A 14 0.71 -17.20 -12.67
N GLN A 15 1.72 -17.05 -11.82
CA GLN A 15 1.51 -17.12 -10.39
C GLN A 15 0.97 -15.78 -9.95
N GLU A 16 -0.32 -15.73 -9.64
CA GLU A 16 -0.94 -14.52 -9.14
C GLU A 16 -0.27 -14.08 -7.83
N PRO A 17 -0.13 -12.76 -7.61
CA PRO A 17 0.44 -12.28 -6.37
C PRO A 17 -0.45 -12.70 -5.19
N SER A 18 0.18 -13.14 -4.08
CA SER A 18 -0.54 -13.51 -2.86
C SER A 18 -1.20 -12.30 -2.17
N ALA A 19 -0.70 -11.10 -2.48
CA ALA A 19 -1.35 -9.84 -2.17
C ALA A 19 -1.02 -8.77 -3.21
N LEU A 20 -1.94 -7.83 -3.45
CA LEU A 20 -1.76 -6.67 -4.31
C LEU A 20 -2.47 -5.46 -3.67
N TYR A 21 -1.74 -4.36 -3.47
CA TYR A 21 -2.25 -3.16 -2.83
C TYR A 21 -1.51 -1.91 -3.29
N LEU A 22 -2.15 -0.75 -3.10
CA LEU A 22 -1.65 0.54 -3.53
C LEU A 22 -1.38 1.47 -2.35
N THR A 23 -0.39 2.34 -2.48
CA THR A 23 -0.07 3.40 -1.51
C THR A 23 0.37 4.67 -2.25
N PHE A 24 0.58 5.75 -1.49
CA PHE A 24 1.17 6.99 -1.97
C PHE A 24 2.51 7.25 -1.29
N LEU A 25 3.59 7.17 -2.07
CA LEU A 25 4.91 7.66 -1.69
C LEU A 25 5.07 9.14 -2.04
N HIS A 26 4.74 9.51 -3.28
CA HIS A 26 4.77 10.87 -3.78
C HIS A 26 3.35 11.40 -4.06
N ASP A 27 3.25 12.56 -4.73
CA ASP A 27 2.00 13.26 -5.01
C ASP A 27 0.97 12.34 -5.71
N PRO A 28 -0.18 12.02 -5.08
CA PRO A 28 -1.22 11.16 -5.64
C PRO A 28 -1.83 11.68 -6.96
N ALA A 29 -1.64 12.95 -7.29
CA ALA A 29 -2.09 13.51 -8.56
C ALA A 29 -1.23 13.06 -9.74
N THR A 30 0.04 12.70 -9.50
CA THR A 30 1.00 12.39 -10.57
C THR A 30 1.79 11.11 -10.33
N SER A 31 1.46 10.37 -9.27
CA SER A 31 2.13 9.11 -8.94
C SER A 31 1.18 8.06 -8.37
N MET A 32 1.62 6.81 -8.42
CA MET A 32 0.98 5.68 -7.75
C MET A 32 2.03 4.63 -7.39
N THR A 33 2.04 4.17 -6.15
CA THR A 33 2.90 3.08 -5.72
C THR A 33 2.11 1.78 -5.67
N ILE A 34 2.56 0.80 -6.45
CA ILE A 34 1.98 -0.53 -6.54
C ILE A 34 2.89 -1.50 -5.79
N GLN A 35 2.33 -2.26 -4.86
CA GLN A 35 3.04 -3.28 -4.11
C GLN A 35 2.34 -4.62 -4.19
N TRP A 36 3.13 -5.69 -4.30
CA TRP A 36 2.60 -7.04 -4.31
C TRP A 36 3.56 -8.03 -3.66
N HIS A 37 3.02 -9.17 -3.27
CA HIS A 37 3.74 -10.24 -2.59
C HIS A 37 3.89 -11.46 -3.50
N SER A 38 5.04 -12.11 -3.44
CA SER A 38 5.34 -13.35 -4.14
C SER A 38 6.21 -14.28 -3.28
N GLU A 39 6.30 -15.55 -3.63
CA GLU A 39 7.14 -16.52 -2.91
C GLU A 39 8.64 -16.28 -3.12
N LYS A 40 9.04 -15.72 -4.27
CA LYS A 40 10.45 -15.57 -4.67
C LYS A 40 10.75 -14.15 -5.07
N GLU A 41 11.95 -13.68 -4.74
CA GLU A 41 12.48 -12.48 -5.39
C GLU A 41 12.55 -12.69 -6.89
N GLY A 42 12.28 -11.61 -7.62
CA GLY A 42 12.26 -11.63 -9.07
C GLY A 42 12.04 -10.23 -9.64
N ASP A 43 11.94 -10.20 -10.97
CA ASP A 43 11.70 -8.98 -11.72
C ASP A 43 10.39 -8.34 -11.28
N SER A 44 10.48 -7.08 -10.87
CA SER A 44 9.33 -6.30 -10.44
C SER A 44 8.81 -5.50 -11.62
N GLU A 45 8.08 -6.14 -12.51
CA GLU A 45 7.64 -5.55 -13.78
C GLU A 45 6.13 -5.53 -13.93
N LEU A 46 5.63 -4.42 -14.48
CA LEU A 46 4.23 -4.27 -14.85
C LEU A 46 4.14 -3.59 -16.22
N LEU A 47 3.10 -3.91 -16.97
CA LEU A 47 2.69 -3.14 -18.15
C LEU A 47 1.52 -2.24 -17.74
N PHE A 48 1.61 -0.94 -17.99
CA PHE A 48 0.59 0.03 -17.58
C PHE A 48 0.30 1.06 -18.66
N GLY A 49 -0.87 1.69 -18.58
CA GLY A 49 -1.29 2.77 -19.48
C GLY A 49 -2.61 3.38 -19.03
N GLU A 50 -3.01 4.48 -19.67
CA GLU A 50 -4.35 5.03 -19.48
C GLU A 50 -5.39 3.98 -19.88
N ALA A 51 -6.40 3.76 -19.04
CA ALA A 51 -7.37 2.67 -19.24
C ALA A 51 -8.16 2.79 -20.55
N ALA A 52 -8.36 4.03 -21.03
CA ALA A 52 -9.03 4.32 -22.30
C ALA A 52 -8.12 4.15 -23.53
N SER A 53 -6.81 3.95 -23.35
CA SER A 53 -5.83 3.73 -24.41
C SER A 53 -5.50 2.23 -24.54
N SER A 54 -5.11 1.80 -25.73
CA SER A 54 -4.50 0.48 -25.94
C SER A 54 -2.99 0.49 -25.71
N GLU A 55 -2.35 1.67 -25.64
CA GLU A 55 -0.92 1.77 -25.39
C GLU A 55 -0.56 1.29 -23.99
N ARG A 56 0.42 0.39 -23.90
CA ARG A 56 0.99 -0.10 -22.64
C ARG A 56 2.49 0.17 -22.64
N ARG A 57 3.00 0.58 -21.49
CA ARG A 57 4.41 0.87 -21.26
C ARG A 57 4.91 -0.02 -20.13
N PRO A 58 6.12 -0.59 -20.23
CA PRO A 58 6.73 -1.30 -19.13
C PRO A 58 7.13 -0.31 -18.03
N ALA A 59 6.92 -0.71 -16.79
CA ALA A 59 7.51 -0.10 -15.63
C ALA A 59 8.26 -1.15 -14.82
N ARG A 60 9.35 -0.71 -14.17
CA ARG A 60 10.21 -1.55 -13.34
C ARG A 60 10.25 -1.00 -11.93
N GLY A 61 10.14 -1.89 -10.97
CA GLY A 61 10.31 -1.63 -9.55
C GLY A 61 11.52 -2.36 -8.99
N HIS A 62 11.48 -2.58 -7.69
CA HIS A 62 12.45 -3.40 -6.98
C HIS A 62 11.71 -4.37 -6.05
N SER A 63 12.39 -5.45 -5.67
CA SER A 63 11.87 -6.39 -4.68
C SER A 63 12.85 -6.54 -3.53
N ARG A 64 12.32 -6.96 -2.38
CA ARG A 64 13.11 -7.28 -1.20
C ARG A 64 12.47 -8.47 -0.49
N ARG A 65 13.27 -9.48 -0.20
CA ARG A 65 12.88 -10.60 0.65
C ARG A 65 12.84 -10.18 2.10
N LEU A 66 11.80 -10.61 2.79
CA LEU A 66 11.74 -10.47 4.24
C LEU A 66 12.51 -11.64 4.86
N PRO A 67 13.60 -11.42 5.62
CA PRO A 67 14.50 -12.51 6.04
C PRO A 67 13.84 -13.55 6.98
N PHE A 68 12.68 -13.22 7.55
CA PHE A 68 11.90 -14.05 8.46
C PHE A 68 10.63 -14.65 7.81
N LEU A 69 10.42 -14.41 6.52
CA LEU A 69 9.30 -14.92 5.73
C LEU A 69 9.83 -15.44 4.39
N ASP A 70 9.34 -16.58 3.92
CA ASP A 70 9.62 -17.00 2.55
C ASP A 70 8.73 -16.23 1.56
N LEU A 71 8.94 -14.91 1.55
CA LEU A 71 8.12 -13.92 0.85
C LEU A 71 8.99 -12.77 0.35
N ALA A 72 8.79 -12.39 -0.90
CA ALA A 72 9.31 -11.16 -1.47
C ALA A 72 8.22 -10.09 -1.55
N ILE A 73 8.57 -8.86 -1.19
CA ILE A 73 7.73 -7.68 -1.39
C ILE A 73 8.30 -6.93 -2.56
N HIS A 74 7.47 -6.76 -3.59
CA HIS A 74 7.77 -5.97 -4.76
C HIS A 74 7.17 -4.59 -4.59
N THR A 75 7.92 -3.56 -4.94
CA THR A 75 7.51 -2.16 -4.92
C THR A 75 7.84 -1.52 -6.25
N LEU A 76 6.82 -0.99 -6.92
CA LEU A 76 6.94 -0.26 -8.18
C LEU A 76 6.20 1.05 -8.06
N GLU A 77 6.91 2.16 -8.26
CA GLU A 77 6.30 3.48 -8.29
C GLU A 77 6.19 3.99 -9.72
N LEU A 78 4.96 4.31 -10.12
CA LEU A 78 4.66 5.01 -11.35
C LEU A 78 4.72 6.51 -11.09
N LEU A 79 5.50 7.23 -11.87
CA LEU A 79 5.72 8.67 -11.76
C LEU A 79 5.26 9.39 -13.03
N SER A 80 5.12 10.70 -12.96
CA SER A 80 4.75 11.56 -14.09
C SER A 80 3.43 11.15 -14.76
N LEU A 81 2.51 10.60 -13.98
CA LEU A 81 1.16 10.26 -14.42
C LEU A 81 0.33 11.53 -14.65
N LYS A 82 -0.63 11.44 -15.56
CA LYS A 82 -1.62 12.50 -15.77
C LYS A 82 -2.55 12.55 -14.55
N PRO A 83 -2.84 13.75 -14.02
CA PRO A 83 -3.85 13.92 -12.98
C PRO A 83 -5.26 13.51 -13.42
N ASP A 84 -6.09 13.15 -12.45
CA ASP A 84 -7.49 12.75 -12.59
C ASP A 84 -7.76 11.63 -13.63
N THR A 85 -6.77 10.78 -13.87
CA THR A 85 -6.79 9.83 -14.99
C THR A 85 -6.94 8.40 -14.47
N LEU A 86 -7.82 7.62 -15.11
CA LEU A 86 -7.95 6.19 -14.85
C LEU A 86 -6.83 5.45 -15.59
N TYR A 87 -6.04 4.70 -14.84
CA TYR A 87 -4.98 3.85 -15.35
C TYR A 87 -5.35 2.38 -15.18
N SER A 88 -4.85 1.56 -16.09
CA SER A 88 -4.86 0.11 -15.99
C SER A 88 -3.44 -0.43 -16.01
N PHE A 89 -3.21 -1.52 -15.28
CA PHE A 89 -1.96 -2.27 -15.35
C PHE A 89 -2.23 -3.78 -15.32
N HIS A 90 -1.24 -4.56 -15.73
CA HIS A 90 -1.25 -6.02 -15.63
C HIS A 90 0.19 -6.54 -15.53
N PHE A 91 0.32 -7.79 -15.11
CA PHE A 91 1.59 -8.49 -15.10
C PHE A 91 1.93 -8.98 -16.53
N PRO A 92 3.22 -8.96 -16.94
CA PRO A 92 3.60 -9.41 -18.28
C PRO A 92 3.22 -10.87 -18.60
N ASP A 93 3.23 -11.72 -17.59
CA ASP A 93 2.88 -13.15 -17.68
C ASP A 93 1.38 -13.44 -17.54
N ASN A 94 0.58 -12.44 -17.15
CA ASN A 94 -0.88 -12.55 -17.03
C ASN A 94 -1.59 -11.34 -17.67
N PRO A 95 -1.57 -11.22 -19.01
CA PRO A 95 -2.15 -10.07 -19.72
C PRO A 95 -3.68 -10.00 -19.63
N ASP A 96 -4.36 -11.12 -19.39
CA ASP A 96 -5.82 -11.18 -19.30
C ASP A 96 -6.35 -10.62 -17.98
N ARG A 97 -5.50 -10.58 -16.94
CA ARG A 97 -5.86 -10.04 -15.62
C ARG A 97 -5.34 -8.62 -15.44
N SER A 98 -6.22 -7.66 -15.71
CA SER A 98 -5.93 -6.23 -15.53
C SER A 98 -6.53 -5.67 -14.24
N TYR A 99 -5.80 -4.73 -13.64
CA TYR A 99 -6.16 -3.98 -12.45
C TYR A 99 -6.24 -2.50 -12.78
N THR A 100 -7.04 -1.74 -12.04
CA THR A 100 -7.20 -0.30 -12.29
C THR A 100 -6.99 0.54 -11.05
N PHE A 101 -6.49 1.76 -11.26
CA PHE A 101 -6.34 2.80 -10.24
C PHE A 101 -6.63 4.17 -10.87
N ARG A 102 -6.85 5.20 -10.05
CA ARG A 102 -7.07 6.56 -10.52
C ARG A 102 -6.17 7.52 -9.78
N THR A 103 -5.48 8.40 -10.49
CA THR A 103 -4.75 9.51 -9.88
C THR A 103 -5.73 10.55 -9.35
N LEU A 104 -5.34 11.27 -8.30
CA LEU A 104 -6.10 12.41 -7.82
C LEU A 104 -6.05 13.56 -8.85
N PRO A 105 -7.00 14.50 -8.83
CA PRO A 105 -6.87 15.68 -9.66
C PRO A 105 -5.76 16.60 -9.10
N GLN A 106 -5.11 17.38 -9.96
CA GLN A 106 -4.07 18.33 -9.54
C GLN A 106 -4.66 19.55 -8.82
N ARG A 107 -5.86 19.96 -9.27
CA ARG A 107 -6.71 21.00 -8.70
C ARG A 107 -8.03 20.36 -8.32
N LEU A 108 -8.77 20.90 -7.37
CA LEU A 108 -10.05 20.31 -6.96
C LEU A 108 -11.15 20.54 -8.03
N THR A 109 -11.10 19.78 -9.11
CA THR A 109 -12.05 19.84 -10.24
C THR A 109 -13.22 18.87 -10.08
N ARG A 110 -13.12 17.96 -9.11
CA ARG A 110 -14.17 17.03 -8.67
C ARG A 110 -14.06 16.79 -7.17
N GLU A 111 -15.11 16.24 -6.57
CA GLU A 111 -15.04 15.73 -5.20
C GLU A 111 -13.90 14.69 -5.10
N VAL A 112 -13.07 14.85 -4.06
CA VAL A 112 -12.10 13.85 -3.62
C VAL A 112 -12.66 13.22 -2.37
N ARG A 113 -12.94 11.92 -2.42
CA ARG A 113 -13.54 11.17 -1.31
C ARG A 113 -12.52 10.27 -0.69
N PHE A 114 -12.37 10.32 0.63
CA PHE A 114 -11.52 9.37 1.35
C PHE A 114 -12.18 8.95 2.65
N VAL A 115 -11.79 7.79 3.14
CA VAL A 115 -12.19 7.29 4.46
C VAL A 115 -11.02 7.41 5.42
N VAL A 116 -11.33 7.68 6.68
CA VAL A 116 -10.35 7.71 7.78
C VAL A 116 -10.84 6.75 8.86
N GLY A 117 -9.98 5.86 9.29
CA GLY A 117 -10.23 4.93 10.39
C GLY A 117 -8.92 4.45 11.02
N GLY A 118 -8.99 3.46 11.90
CA GLY A 118 -7.85 2.81 12.54
C GLY A 118 -8.30 1.45 13.06
N ASP A 119 -7.48 0.78 13.87
CA ASP A 119 -7.90 -0.43 14.58
C ASP A 119 -8.42 -1.53 13.62
N ALA A 120 -7.76 -1.65 12.46
CA ALA A 120 -8.36 -2.25 11.27
C ALA A 120 -8.61 -3.76 11.41
N TYR A 121 -7.62 -4.52 11.86
CA TYR A 121 -7.66 -5.99 11.78
C TYR A 121 -7.83 -6.69 13.14
N PHE A 122 -8.45 -6.07 14.14
CA PHE A 122 -8.62 -6.75 15.43
C PHE A 122 -9.42 -8.06 15.30
N SER A 123 -10.43 -8.08 14.41
CA SER A 123 -11.29 -9.23 14.11
C SER A 123 -11.45 -9.40 12.60
N PHE A 124 -11.24 -10.62 12.09
CA PHE A 124 -11.34 -10.92 10.66
C PHE A 124 -12.73 -10.63 10.08
N SER A 125 -13.80 -11.07 10.74
CA SER A 125 -15.16 -10.89 10.23
C SER A 125 -15.59 -9.41 10.20
N LEU A 126 -15.12 -8.61 11.17
CA LEU A 126 -15.34 -7.17 11.17
C LEU A 126 -14.49 -6.48 10.10
N PHE A 127 -13.23 -6.87 9.94
CA PHE A 127 -12.33 -6.31 8.92
C PHE A 127 -12.86 -6.55 7.52
N HIS A 128 -13.25 -7.78 7.18
CA HIS A 128 -13.86 -8.13 5.91
C HIS A 128 -15.12 -7.28 5.62
N ARG A 129 -16.04 -7.19 6.58
CA ARG A 129 -17.28 -6.39 6.43
C ARG A 129 -16.99 -4.90 6.31
N MET A 130 -16.01 -4.39 7.06
CA MET A 130 -15.57 -3.00 6.98
C MET A 130 -14.99 -2.69 5.60
N ASN A 131 -14.09 -3.53 5.09
CA ASN A 131 -13.49 -3.35 3.76
C ASN A 131 -14.56 -3.32 2.66
N GLN A 132 -15.51 -4.25 2.69
CA GLN A 132 -16.64 -4.24 1.75
C GLN A 132 -17.51 -2.99 1.88
N THR A 133 -17.66 -2.44 3.09
CA THR A 133 -18.39 -1.19 3.31
C THR A 133 -17.63 0.00 2.73
N VAL A 134 -16.33 0.10 3.01
CA VAL A 134 -15.44 1.12 2.43
C VAL A 134 -15.47 1.04 0.91
N ALA A 135 -15.35 -0.17 0.33
CA ALA A 135 -15.41 -0.38 -1.11
C ALA A 135 -16.68 0.20 -1.74
N ARG A 136 -17.85 -0.05 -1.13
CA ARG A 136 -19.14 0.49 -1.59
C ARG A 136 -19.24 2.01 -1.52
N LEU A 137 -18.51 2.67 -0.62
CA LEU A 137 -18.45 4.14 -0.58
C LEU A 137 -17.65 4.74 -1.75
N ASN A 138 -16.93 3.90 -2.50
CA ASN A 138 -16.14 4.26 -3.67
C ASN A 138 -15.15 5.42 -3.42
N PRO A 139 -14.30 5.35 -2.36
CA PRO A 139 -13.34 6.40 -2.09
C PRO A 139 -12.20 6.41 -3.13
N ASP A 140 -11.54 7.56 -3.25
CA ASP A 140 -10.28 7.72 -3.96
C ASP A 140 -9.11 7.09 -3.21
N PHE A 141 -9.13 7.07 -1.87
CA PHE A 141 -8.15 6.41 -1.01
C PHE A 141 -8.67 6.23 0.43
N ALA A 142 -7.93 5.50 1.26
CA ALA A 142 -8.23 5.28 2.67
C ALA A 142 -7.03 5.58 3.56
N VAL A 143 -7.24 6.30 4.66
CA VAL A 143 -6.25 6.51 5.71
C VAL A 143 -6.51 5.52 6.83
N ILE A 144 -5.50 4.69 7.16
CA ILE A 144 -5.51 3.80 8.32
C ILE A 144 -4.59 4.40 9.37
N GLY A 145 -5.20 5.09 10.33
CA GLY A 145 -4.63 5.89 11.42
C GLY A 145 -3.93 5.11 12.52
N GLY A 146 -3.42 3.91 12.24
CA GLY A 146 -2.75 3.04 13.19
C GLY A 146 -3.51 1.76 13.54
N ASP A 147 -2.80 0.87 14.21
CA ASP A 147 -3.26 -0.44 14.68
C ASP A 147 -3.81 -1.29 13.54
N ILE A 148 -2.95 -1.50 12.54
CA ILE A 148 -3.30 -2.08 11.25
C ILE A 148 -3.54 -3.59 11.40
N ALA A 149 -2.49 -4.35 11.69
CA ALA A 149 -2.55 -5.82 11.76
C ALA A 149 -2.63 -6.36 13.21
N TYR A 150 -2.51 -5.50 14.22
CA TYR A 150 -2.42 -5.87 15.64
C TYR A 150 -1.35 -6.93 15.95
N THR A 151 -0.09 -6.64 15.64
CA THR A 151 1.00 -7.61 15.79
C THR A 151 1.92 -7.35 16.96
N ALA A 152 1.97 -6.12 17.48
CA ALA A 152 2.70 -5.77 18.69
C ALA A 152 1.80 -5.77 19.94
N GLY A 153 2.39 -5.93 21.14
CA GLY A 153 1.71 -5.75 22.43
C GLY A 153 1.41 -7.03 23.23
N ARG A 154 1.18 -6.89 24.55
CA ARG A 154 1.01 -8.00 25.52
C ARG A 154 -0.19 -8.90 25.25
N LEU A 155 -1.26 -8.38 24.65
CA LEU A 155 -2.49 -9.14 24.40
C LEU A 155 -2.32 -10.25 23.35
N ASN A 156 -1.26 -10.21 22.54
CA ASN A 156 -1.00 -11.23 21.52
C ASN A 156 -0.49 -12.54 22.12
N PHE A 157 0.19 -12.49 23.27
CA PHE A 157 0.74 -13.67 23.95
C PHE A 157 -0.30 -14.47 24.76
N LEU A 158 -1.41 -13.84 25.17
CA LEU A 158 -2.35 -14.43 26.14
C LEU A 158 -3.66 -14.96 25.53
N LYS A 159 -3.90 -14.78 24.23
CA LYS A 159 -5.20 -15.09 23.59
C LYS A 159 -5.11 -16.03 22.38
N GLY A 160 -4.08 -16.87 22.28
CA GLY A 160 -3.96 -17.83 21.16
C GLY A 160 -4.10 -17.18 19.78
N LYS A 161 -3.72 -15.90 19.67
CA LYS A 161 -3.81 -15.15 18.42
C LYS A 161 -2.74 -15.67 17.47
N SER A 162 -3.08 -15.76 16.18
CA SER A 162 -2.16 -16.15 15.12
C SER A 162 -0.85 -15.36 15.17
N ASP A 163 0.25 -16.01 14.77
CA ASP A 163 1.57 -15.40 14.70
C ASP A 163 1.52 -14.03 13.99
N PRO A 164 2.28 -13.00 14.45
CA PRO A 164 2.37 -11.68 13.82
C PRO A 164 2.40 -11.70 12.29
N LEU A 165 3.17 -12.62 11.70
CA LEU A 165 3.31 -12.71 10.25
C LEU A 165 2.01 -13.21 9.61
N THR A 166 1.38 -14.25 10.17
CA THR A 166 0.07 -14.72 9.70
C THR A 166 -0.98 -13.62 9.72
N ARG A 167 -0.95 -12.72 10.72
CA ARG A 167 -1.88 -11.60 10.79
C ARG A 167 -1.66 -10.58 9.67
N TRP A 168 -0.41 -10.21 9.39
CA TRP A 168 -0.08 -9.34 8.26
C TRP A 168 -0.44 -9.98 6.92
N LEU A 169 -0.09 -11.25 6.70
CA LEU A 169 -0.44 -11.97 5.47
C LEU A 169 -1.96 -12.04 5.28
N THR A 170 -2.72 -12.31 6.34
CA THR A 170 -4.18 -12.33 6.25
C THR A 170 -4.73 -10.93 5.98
N PHE A 171 -4.20 -9.89 6.64
CA PHE A 171 -4.58 -8.50 6.36
C PHE A 171 -4.44 -8.18 4.87
N PHE A 172 -3.28 -8.46 4.27
CA PHE A 172 -3.02 -8.15 2.86
C PHE A 172 -3.82 -9.01 1.89
N HIS A 173 -4.01 -10.29 2.19
CA HIS A 173 -4.89 -11.16 1.40
C HIS A 173 -6.33 -10.63 1.41
N THR A 174 -6.84 -10.21 2.57
CA THR A 174 -8.18 -9.62 2.69
C THR A 174 -8.28 -8.24 2.01
N VAL A 175 -7.24 -7.40 2.10
CA VAL A 175 -7.19 -6.13 1.33
C VAL A 175 -7.27 -6.41 -0.17
N THR A 176 -6.52 -7.40 -0.66
CA THR A 176 -6.52 -7.76 -2.08
C THR A 176 -7.91 -8.22 -2.55
N ALA A 177 -8.62 -8.97 -1.72
CA ALA A 177 -9.95 -9.49 -2.04
C ALA A 177 -11.05 -8.42 -1.96
N ASP A 178 -11.02 -7.55 -0.94
CA ASP A 178 -12.18 -6.72 -0.58
C ASP A 178 -11.99 -5.22 -0.87
N PHE A 179 -10.75 -4.76 -1.02
CA PHE A 179 -10.43 -3.33 -1.05
C PHE A 179 -10.40 -2.75 -2.48
N THR A 180 -11.41 -3.15 -3.24
CA THR A 180 -11.64 -2.74 -4.63
C THR A 180 -13.05 -2.18 -4.76
N THR A 181 -13.17 -1.00 -5.37
CA THR A 181 -14.46 -0.33 -5.60
C THR A 181 -15.37 -1.13 -6.54
N PRO A 182 -16.69 -0.86 -6.57
CA PRO A 182 -17.61 -1.51 -7.51
C PRO A 182 -17.20 -1.37 -8.99
N SER A 183 -16.46 -0.30 -9.34
CA SER A 183 -15.93 -0.10 -10.70
C SER A 183 -14.60 -0.81 -10.95
N GLY A 184 -14.12 -1.67 -10.05
CA GLY A 184 -12.88 -2.43 -10.23
C GLY A 184 -11.59 -1.64 -9.91
N ARG A 185 -11.70 -0.45 -9.32
CA ARG A 185 -10.54 0.36 -8.90
C ARG A 185 -10.01 -0.12 -7.56
N ILE A 186 -8.73 -0.48 -7.47
CA ILE A 186 -8.06 -0.76 -6.19
C ILE A 186 -7.97 0.54 -5.39
N ILE A 187 -8.33 0.50 -4.11
CA ILE A 187 -8.32 1.67 -3.23
C ILE A 187 -6.93 1.79 -2.59
N PRO A 188 -6.19 2.89 -2.82
CA PRO A 188 -4.91 3.14 -2.15
C PRO A 188 -5.06 3.30 -0.64
N ILE A 189 -4.08 2.79 0.10
CA ILE A 189 -3.99 2.87 1.56
C ILE A 189 -2.90 3.86 1.93
N VAL A 190 -3.22 4.76 2.85
CA VAL A 190 -2.29 5.69 3.50
C VAL A 190 -2.10 5.19 4.94
N PRO A 191 -1.03 4.42 5.22
CA PRO A 191 -0.79 3.87 6.54
C PRO A 191 -0.14 4.90 7.47
N VAL A 192 -0.62 4.91 8.72
CA VAL A 192 -0.05 5.62 9.87
C VAL A 192 0.30 4.60 10.94
N ALA A 193 1.37 4.82 11.70
CA ALA A 193 1.81 3.91 12.74
C ALA A 193 0.99 4.08 14.04
N GLY A 194 0.46 2.97 14.57
CA GLY A 194 -0.15 2.88 15.89
C GLY A 194 0.72 2.11 16.90
N ASN A 195 0.23 1.99 18.13
CA ASN A 195 0.92 1.31 19.21
C ASN A 195 0.97 -0.21 19.05
N HIS A 196 0.09 -0.80 18.26
CA HIS A 196 0.09 -2.20 17.91
C HIS A 196 0.86 -2.53 16.61
N ASP A 197 1.40 -1.52 15.92
CA ASP A 197 2.21 -1.72 14.71
C ASP A 197 3.71 -1.75 15.01
N VAL A 198 4.12 -1.27 16.19
CA VAL A 198 5.52 -1.15 16.61
C VAL A 198 5.69 -1.71 18.01
N SER A 199 6.53 -2.74 18.17
CA SER A 199 6.88 -3.27 19.48
C SER A 199 7.91 -2.40 20.21
N LYS A 200 7.94 -2.51 21.55
CA LYS A 200 8.96 -1.85 22.38
C LYS A 200 10.39 -2.21 21.94
N LYS A 201 10.61 -3.45 21.49
CA LYS A 201 11.91 -3.93 21.02
C LYS A 201 12.29 -3.28 19.68
N GLU A 202 11.38 -3.22 18.72
CA GLU A 202 11.61 -2.56 17.43
C GLU A 202 11.94 -1.08 17.64
N ARG A 203 11.19 -0.40 18.52
CA ARG A 203 11.47 0.99 18.91
C ARG A 203 12.87 1.18 19.49
N GLN A 204 13.29 0.31 20.41
CA GLN A 204 14.61 0.41 21.05
C GLN A 204 15.77 0.07 20.11
N GLN A 205 15.54 -0.80 19.14
CA GLN A 205 16.58 -1.28 18.23
C GLN A 205 16.66 -0.48 16.92
N ALA A 206 15.80 0.53 16.73
CA ALA A 206 15.60 1.23 15.46
C ALA A 206 15.47 0.27 14.25
N ARG A 207 15.01 -0.96 14.51
CA ARG A 207 14.74 -1.95 13.47
C ARG A 207 13.39 -1.60 12.85
N GLY A 208 13.30 -1.66 11.53
CA GLY A 208 12.06 -1.45 10.81
C GLY A 208 11.00 -2.38 11.38
N ALA A 209 9.96 -1.80 11.99
CA ALA A 209 8.78 -2.55 12.35
C ALA A 209 8.18 -3.15 11.07
N LEU A 210 7.48 -4.29 11.18
CA LEU A 210 6.84 -4.96 10.03
C LEU A 210 6.00 -3.99 9.18
N LEU A 211 5.41 -2.97 9.78
CA LEU A 211 4.74 -1.86 9.09
C LEU A 211 5.61 -1.25 7.97
N PHE A 212 6.85 -0.88 8.27
CA PHE A 212 7.79 -0.30 7.31
C PHE A 212 8.34 -1.33 6.33
N ASP A 213 8.23 -2.61 6.67
CA ASP A 213 8.61 -3.68 5.76
C ASP A 213 7.53 -3.95 4.71
N PHE A 214 6.27 -3.88 5.12
CA PHE A 214 5.12 -4.16 4.27
C PHE A 214 4.60 -2.96 3.48
N PHE A 215 4.77 -1.73 3.97
CA PHE A 215 4.39 -0.56 3.21
C PHE A 215 5.60 0.24 2.80
N ALA A 216 5.57 0.76 1.57
CA ALA A 216 6.53 1.75 1.13
C ALA A 216 6.32 3.07 1.89
N PHE A 217 7.41 3.63 2.41
CA PHE A 217 7.48 4.95 3.03
C PHE A 217 8.54 5.81 2.31
N PRO A 218 8.35 7.15 2.22
CA PRO A 218 9.32 8.05 1.56
C PRO A 218 10.74 7.96 2.13
N ARG A 219 10.84 7.67 3.43
CA ARG A 219 12.07 7.30 4.10
C ARG A 219 11.79 6.10 4.98
N GLN A 220 12.54 5.02 4.76
CA GLN A 220 12.50 3.85 5.63
C GLN A 220 12.68 4.31 7.08
N THR A 221 11.77 3.95 7.99
CA THR A 221 11.73 4.34 9.42
C THR A 221 11.22 5.75 9.77
N LEU A 222 10.71 6.54 8.83
CA LEU A 222 10.04 7.80 9.17
C LEU A 222 8.52 7.57 9.34
N SER A 223 8.03 7.64 10.59
CA SER A 223 6.64 7.33 10.95
C SER A 223 5.65 8.48 10.75
N TYR A 224 6.13 9.72 10.60
CA TYR A 224 5.32 10.90 10.34
C TYR A 224 5.68 11.50 8.98
N ARG A 225 4.69 12.01 8.25
CA ARG A 225 4.90 12.64 6.94
C ARG A 225 3.75 13.55 6.55
N GLN A 226 4.00 14.37 5.55
CA GLN A 226 2.98 15.13 4.84
C GLN A 226 2.67 14.42 3.53
N LEU A 227 1.38 14.30 3.21
CA LEU A 227 0.91 13.89 1.90
C LEU A 227 0.10 15.03 1.29
N ASP A 228 0.62 15.63 0.23
CA ASP A 228 -0.09 16.67 -0.51
C ASP A 228 -1.10 16.06 -1.47
N LEU A 229 -2.30 16.61 -1.51
CA LEU A 229 -3.35 16.24 -2.44
C LEU A 229 -3.45 17.34 -3.50
N GLY A 230 -2.69 17.19 -4.58
CA GLY A 230 -2.54 18.22 -5.59
C GLY A 230 -2.17 19.57 -4.95
N ASN A 231 -2.86 20.64 -5.34
CA ASN A 231 -2.66 21.98 -4.80
C ASN A 231 -3.82 22.49 -3.92
N TYR A 232 -4.63 21.61 -3.34
CA TYR A 232 -5.86 22.00 -2.64
C TYR A 232 -6.00 21.45 -1.21
N ALA A 233 -5.19 20.48 -0.79
CA ALA A 233 -5.18 19.99 0.59
C ALA A 233 -3.85 19.33 0.93
N SER A 234 -3.52 19.26 2.23
CA SER A 234 -2.40 18.48 2.75
C SER A 234 -2.86 17.62 3.94
N LEU A 235 -2.45 16.35 3.97
CA LEU A 235 -2.63 15.47 5.12
C LEU A 235 -1.33 15.40 5.92
N LEU A 236 -1.38 15.84 7.18
CA LEU A 236 -0.29 15.70 8.14
C LEU A 236 -0.49 14.42 8.95
N LEU A 237 0.29 13.40 8.63
CA LEU A 237 0.26 12.09 9.26
C LEU A 237 1.30 12.09 10.39
N LEU A 238 0.83 12.10 11.63
CA LEU A 238 1.68 12.23 12.82
C LEU A 238 1.89 10.89 13.54
N ASP A 239 2.97 10.82 14.29
CA ASP A 239 3.26 9.74 15.22
C ASP A 239 2.92 10.18 16.65
N THR A 240 2.05 9.41 17.29
CA THR A 240 1.56 9.65 18.66
C THR A 240 2.56 9.29 19.75
N GLY A 241 3.84 9.16 19.42
CA GLY A 241 4.91 8.84 20.38
C GLY A 241 5.20 7.34 20.46
N HIS A 242 4.81 6.54 19.46
CA HIS A 242 4.96 5.09 19.45
C HIS A 242 6.21 4.62 18.72
N TYR A 243 6.56 5.25 17.59
CA TYR A 243 7.83 5.01 16.91
C TYR A 243 8.79 6.19 17.13
N ALA A 244 8.40 7.37 16.66
CA ALA A 244 9.13 8.63 16.87
C ALA A 244 8.58 9.39 18.10
N PRO A 245 9.42 10.05 18.91
CA PRO A 245 8.95 10.96 19.95
C PRO A 245 8.11 12.11 19.38
N ILE A 246 7.18 12.63 20.18
CA ILE A 246 6.42 13.84 19.86
C ILE A 246 7.38 15.04 19.88
N GLU A 247 8.09 15.22 20.98
CA GLU A 247 9.10 16.27 21.15
C GLU A 247 10.30 16.09 20.21
N GLY A 248 10.94 17.20 19.84
CA GLY A 248 12.15 17.18 19.02
C GLY A 248 11.88 17.16 17.51
N PRO A 249 12.49 16.25 16.73
CA PRO A 249 12.45 16.31 15.26
C PRO A 249 11.05 16.38 14.65
N GLN A 250 10.08 15.63 15.19
CA GLN A 250 8.70 15.65 14.69
C GLN A 250 8.03 17.01 14.91
N THR A 251 8.14 17.57 16.12
CA THR A 251 7.57 18.90 16.44
C THR A 251 8.18 19.99 15.55
N LEU A 252 9.50 20.00 15.38
CA LEU A 252 10.19 20.98 14.52
C LEU A 252 9.78 20.84 13.05
N TRP A 253 9.65 19.60 12.57
CA TRP A 253 9.16 19.32 11.22
C TRP A 253 7.71 19.79 11.03
N LEU A 254 6.84 19.53 12.01
CA LEU A 254 5.42 19.91 11.96
C LEU A 254 5.25 21.43 11.89
N GLU A 255 6.03 22.18 12.67
CA GLU A 255 6.04 23.64 12.59
C GLU A 255 6.40 24.13 11.18
N ALA A 256 7.48 23.60 10.59
CA ALA A 256 7.89 23.93 9.23
C ALA A 256 6.81 23.55 8.18
N ALA A 257 6.20 22.37 8.32
CA ALA A 257 5.14 21.89 7.44
C ALA A 257 3.93 22.84 7.45
N LEU A 258 3.44 23.20 8.65
CA LEU A 258 2.33 24.15 8.83
C LEU A 258 2.66 25.55 8.27
N LEU A 259 3.88 26.05 8.50
CA LEU A 259 4.33 27.33 7.96
C LEU A 259 4.32 27.35 6.42
N SER A 260 4.76 26.26 5.79
CA SER A 260 4.83 26.14 4.33
C SER A 260 3.45 26.10 3.65
N ARG A 261 2.39 25.79 4.41
CA ARG A 261 1.04 25.52 3.90
C ARG A 261 -0.04 26.44 4.47
N LYS A 262 0.32 27.59 5.06
CA LYS A 262 -0.66 28.59 5.58
C LYS A 262 -1.74 29.02 4.59
N HIS A 263 -1.53 28.82 3.29
CA HIS A 263 -2.42 29.22 2.20
C HIS A 263 -3.26 28.05 1.64
N LEU A 264 -3.11 26.84 2.18
CA LEU A 264 -3.88 25.65 1.80
C LEU A 264 -4.67 25.14 3.01
N PRO A 265 -5.92 24.67 2.83
CA PRO A 265 -6.67 23.99 3.87
C PRO A 265 -5.97 22.74 4.41
#